data_AF-A0AAX0WYB4-F1
#
_entry.id   AF-A0AAX0WYB4-F1
#
_cell.length_a   1.000
_cell.length_b   1.000
_cell.length_c   1.000
_cell.angle_alpha   90.00
_cell.angle_beta   90.00
_cell.angle_gamma   90.00
#
_symmetry.space_group_name_H-M   'P 1'
#
loop_
_entity.id
_entity.type
_entity.pdbx_description
1 polymer ?
#
loop_
_entity_poly.entity_id
_entity_poly.type
_entity_poly.pdbx_seq_one_letter_code
_entity_poly.pdbx_strand_id
1 'polypeptide(L)'
;MVQLFTDIGPMLIQYKEANTHGRCAMMQDKIAGIKKLSGQVTHQTQAKTHYKVIAYAATFINYADVLHRIEHQQYFDILFDFYDMEMDKQLNSWFEFGKTPGQMRLKHPIHEYTPEIWKKFRAAQKVHLEKTNKSHLFNLDELDIDCPPTAQLYPIQIQMGGKLKNEAVDRIHVDTQGRIRFAQHHGSYLLPGGGMIEITNSAKIDDLQRKMLEEHLEEEHANLYIKAAQSYDDLTQHDFNAALINAFLSKQAQSLSSELNDWLREQIFTQESNATRLQRIINKLDHQIEEIKSTMDASSGKHSKERQLKNQHTLKSLIELRAIVQVETFKLTLLFAEALHYIKRHTVCVDIQQYLDTRVLGGSQISHSFIMKGQPLEEWFAAKFNGIDGEFGDDISGSAIERLTLLDALSKFRKIKFSHILIGLAAYEKCLDNGTLRVENIWNETQFEDVRHVMLKEAAKFV
;
A
#
# COMPACT_ATOMS: atom_id res chain seq x y z
N MET A 1 -21.70 -2.58 -4.29
CA MET A 1 -20.87 -2.07 -3.18
C MET A 1 -21.05 -0.55 -3.10
N VAL A 2 -20.83 0.09 -1.95
CA VAL A 2 -20.98 1.55 -1.83
C VAL A 2 -19.65 2.20 -2.20
N GLN A 3 -19.65 3.00 -3.26
CA GLN A 3 -18.50 3.83 -3.63
C GLN A 3 -18.57 5.15 -2.86
N LEU A 4 -17.54 5.44 -2.08
CA LEU A 4 -17.42 6.64 -1.28
C LEU A 4 -16.57 7.71 -1.98
N PHE A 5 -16.82 8.95 -1.61
CA PHE A 5 -16.03 10.13 -2.00
C PHE A 5 -15.89 10.37 -3.50
N THR A 6 -16.90 9.95 -4.27
CA THR A 6 -16.97 10.13 -5.74
C THR A 6 -17.03 11.59 -6.19
N ASP A 7 -17.34 12.50 -5.27
CA ASP A 7 -17.39 13.95 -5.46
C ASP A 7 -15.99 14.60 -5.47
N ILE A 8 -14.94 13.93 -4.98
CA ILE A 8 -13.57 14.45 -5.01
C ILE A 8 -13.02 14.50 -6.43
N GLY A 9 -13.22 13.44 -7.22
CA GLY A 9 -12.68 13.33 -8.57
C GLY A 9 -13.04 14.51 -9.47
N PRO A 10 -14.34 14.82 -9.66
CA PRO A 10 -14.78 15.97 -10.45
C PRO A 10 -14.19 17.30 -9.97
N MET A 11 -14.08 17.51 -8.66
CA MET A 11 -13.48 18.71 -8.09
C MET A 11 -11.98 18.85 -8.45
N LEU A 12 -11.22 17.75 -8.43
CA LEU A 12 -9.81 17.77 -8.81
C LEU A 12 -9.64 17.99 -10.32
N ILE A 13 -10.51 17.41 -11.16
CA ILE A 13 -10.54 17.67 -12.62
C ILE A 13 -10.79 19.16 -12.89
N GLN A 14 -11.78 19.76 -12.23
CA GLN A 14 -12.07 21.19 -12.36
C GLN A 14 -10.85 22.06 -11.98
N TYR A 15 -10.13 21.70 -10.91
CA TYR A 15 -8.93 22.43 -10.51
C TYR A 15 -7.80 22.32 -11.55
N LYS A 16 -7.60 21.11 -12.11
CA LYS A 16 -6.63 20.87 -13.18
C LYS A 16 -6.88 21.76 -14.39
N GLU A 17 -8.14 21.84 -14.81
CA GLU A 17 -8.60 22.54 -16.02
C GLU A 17 -8.74 24.06 -15.82
N ALA A 18 -8.84 24.52 -14.57
CA ALA A 18 -8.94 25.94 -14.26
C ALA A 18 -7.63 26.69 -14.56
N ASN A 19 -7.78 27.96 -14.95
CA ASN A 19 -6.65 28.90 -15.01
C ASN A 19 -6.23 29.35 -13.60
N THR A 20 -5.15 30.12 -13.49
CA THR A 20 -4.60 30.60 -12.21
C THR A 20 -5.66 31.27 -11.33
N HIS A 21 -6.49 32.16 -11.89
CA HIS A 21 -7.51 32.86 -11.12
C HIS A 21 -8.58 31.89 -10.58
N GLY A 22 -9.05 30.96 -11.41
CA GLY A 22 -9.99 29.93 -11.00
C GLY A 22 -9.42 29.01 -9.90
N ARG A 23 -8.16 28.59 -10.04
CA ARG A 23 -7.46 27.78 -9.03
C ARG A 23 -7.34 28.53 -7.69
N CYS A 24 -6.96 29.80 -7.71
CA CYS A 24 -6.92 30.65 -6.51
C CYS A 24 -8.29 30.75 -5.84
N ALA A 25 -9.37 30.99 -6.60
CA ALA A 25 -10.73 31.08 -6.06
C ALA A 25 -11.17 29.76 -5.41
N MET A 26 -10.91 28.62 -6.06
CA MET A 26 -11.23 27.30 -5.49
C MET A 26 -10.44 27.03 -4.20
N MET A 27 -9.17 27.43 -4.11
CA MET A 27 -8.39 27.29 -2.89
C MET A 27 -8.90 28.22 -1.78
N GLN A 28 -9.30 29.45 -2.10
CA GLN A 28 -9.93 30.37 -1.15
C GLN A 28 -11.23 29.78 -0.58
N ASP A 29 -12.04 29.10 -1.40
CA ASP A 29 -13.23 28.39 -0.94
C ASP A 29 -12.89 27.26 0.04
N LYS A 30 -11.81 26.51 -0.20
CA LYS A 30 -11.31 25.50 0.75
C LYS A 30 -10.88 26.13 2.07
N ILE A 31 -10.13 27.23 2.02
CA ILE A 31 -9.71 27.99 3.20
C ILE A 31 -10.94 28.48 3.99
N ALA A 32 -11.94 29.04 3.31
CA ALA A 32 -13.17 29.50 3.94
C ALA A 32 -13.93 28.34 4.59
N GLY A 33 -14.00 27.18 3.94
CA GLY A 33 -14.59 25.96 4.49
C GLY A 33 -13.90 25.51 5.78
N ILE A 34 -12.57 25.47 5.82
CA ILE A 34 -11.79 25.10 7.02
C ILE A 34 -11.99 26.12 8.15
N LYS A 35 -12.03 27.42 7.83
CA LYS A 35 -12.25 28.49 8.83
C LYS A 35 -13.63 28.44 9.48
N LYS A 36 -14.65 27.93 8.78
CA LYS A 36 -16.02 27.80 9.30
C LYS A 36 -16.22 26.64 10.28
N LEU A 37 -15.28 25.68 10.34
CA LEU A 37 -15.41 24.55 11.26
C LEU A 37 -15.26 25.00 12.72
N SER A 38 -16.06 24.41 13.61
CA SER A 38 -15.99 24.65 15.05
C SER A 38 -15.04 23.64 15.68
N GLY A 39 -14.21 24.05 16.64
CA GLY A 39 -13.41 23.13 17.44
C GLY A 39 -14.26 22.23 18.35
N GLN A 40 -15.41 22.74 18.79
CA GLN A 40 -16.35 22.02 19.64
C GLN A 40 -17.29 21.17 18.79
N VAL A 41 -17.29 19.86 19.05
CA VAL A 41 -18.15 18.88 18.38
C VAL A 41 -19.01 18.16 19.41
N THR A 42 -20.33 18.30 19.30
CA THR A 42 -21.26 17.74 20.29
C THR A 42 -21.90 16.43 19.85
N HIS A 43 -21.97 16.16 18.54
CA HIS A 43 -22.62 14.98 17.99
C HIS A 43 -21.89 14.39 16.78
N GLN A 44 -22.13 13.10 16.55
CA GLN A 44 -21.49 12.28 15.51
C GLN A 44 -21.55 12.88 14.10
N THR A 45 -22.69 13.44 13.69
CA THR A 45 -22.87 14.04 12.36
C THR A 45 -21.92 15.21 12.12
N GLN A 46 -21.67 16.00 13.17
CA GLN A 46 -20.75 17.12 13.11
C GLN A 46 -19.31 16.63 13.01
N ALA A 47 -18.91 15.61 13.80
CA ALA A 47 -17.59 14.99 13.72
C ALA A 47 -17.30 14.49 12.29
N LYS A 48 -18.23 13.73 11.69
CA LYS A 48 -18.09 13.23 10.31
C LYS A 48 -17.92 14.37 9.32
N THR A 49 -18.72 15.43 9.46
CA THR A 49 -18.63 16.59 8.57
C THR A 49 -17.28 17.28 8.69
N HIS A 50 -16.76 17.47 9.92
CA HIS A 50 -15.46 18.11 10.13
C HIS A 50 -14.31 17.26 9.55
N TYR A 51 -14.29 15.96 9.83
CA TYR A 51 -13.30 15.05 9.23
C TYR A 51 -13.38 15.04 7.71
N LYS A 52 -14.59 14.96 7.13
CA LYS A 52 -14.78 14.99 5.69
C LYS A 52 -14.21 16.27 5.08
N VAL A 53 -14.55 17.43 5.63
CA VAL A 53 -14.05 18.73 5.12
C VAL A 53 -12.52 18.80 5.18
N ILE A 54 -11.91 18.40 6.30
CA ILE A 54 -10.45 18.45 6.46
C ILE A 54 -9.75 17.42 5.55
N ALA A 55 -10.23 16.18 5.46
CA ALA A 55 -9.67 15.16 4.58
C ALA A 55 -9.78 15.53 3.09
N TYR A 56 -10.89 16.16 2.70
CA TYR A 56 -11.08 16.66 1.34
C TYR A 56 -10.13 17.82 1.06
N ALA A 57 -9.95 18.74 2.02
CA ALA A 57 -8.97 19.82 1.90
C ALA A 57 -7.54 19.27 1.79
N ALA A 58 -7.17 18.30 2.63
CA ALA A 58 -5.87 17.62 2.59
C ALA A 58 -5.59 17.05 1.19
N THR A 59 -6.57 16.34 0.63
CA THR A 59 -6.51 15.75 -0.72
C THR A 59 -6.34 16.84 -1.78
N PHE A 60 -7.15 17.89 -1.73
CA PHE A 60 -7.10 19.01 -2.67
C PHE A 60 -5.77 19.77 -2.63
N ILE A 61 -5.25 20.06 -1.43
CA ILE A 61 -3.99 20.80 -1.22
C ILE A 61 -2.78 20.02 -1.75
N ASN A 62 -2.79 18.69 -1.67
CA ASN A 62 -1.70 17.90 -2.26
C ASN A 62 -1.80 17.77 -3.75
N TYR A 63 -3.00 17.64 -4.30
CA TYR A 63 -3.15 17.71 -5.73
C TYR A 63 -2.64 19.04 -6.29
N ALA A 64 -2.99 20.15 -5.63
CA ALA A 64 -2.52 21.48 -5.97
C ALA A 64 -0.98 21.58 -5.94
N ASP A 65 -0.33 20.99 -4.94
CA ASP A 65 1.14 20.97 -4.82
C ASP A 65 1.80 20.16 -5.94
N VAL A 66 1.30 18.95 -6.23
CA VAL A 66 1.83 18.10 -7.30
C VAL A 66 1.70 18.80 -8.66
N LEU A 67 0.53 19.37 -8.95
CA LEU A 67 0.29 20.10 -10.19
C LEU A 67 1.21 21.33 -10.29
N HIS A 68 1.31 22.11 -9.21
CA HIS A 68 2.20 23.28 -9.15
C HIS A 68 3.65 22.90 -9.44
N ARG A 69 4.17 21.85 -8.79
CA ARG A 69 5.56 21.40 -8.99
C ARG A 69 5.83 21.03 -10.43
N ILE A 70 4.93 20.27 -11.06
CA ILE A 70 5.07 19.85 -12.46
C ILE A 70 5.06 21.06 -13.40
N GLU A 71 4.12 21.99 -13.21
CA GLU A 71 4.00 23.18 -14.06
C GLU A 71 5.20 24.14 -13.91
N HIS A 72 5.81 24.20 -12.71
CA HIS A 72 6.93 25.10 -12.39
C HIS A 72 8.29 24.41 -12.41
N GLN A 73 8.42 23.26 -13.09
CA GLN A 73 9.69 22.54 -13.27
C GLN A 73 10.41 22.17 -11.96
N GLN A 74 9.64 21.95 -10.89
CA GLN A 74 10.14 21.49 -9.59
C GLN A 74 10.15 19.96 -9.53
N TYR A 75 10.87 19.39 -8.57
CA TYR A 75 10.87 17.94 -8.34
C TYR A 75 9.51 17.46 -7.81
N PHE A 76 8.98 16.43 -8.46
CA PHE A 76 7.78 15.70 -8.09
C PHE A 76 8.09 14.21 -7.99
N ASP A 77 7.23 13.47 -7.31
CA ASP A 77 7.44 12.05 -7.04
C ASP A 77 7.03 11.19 -8.24
N ILE A 78 7.81 10.14 -8.51
CA ILE A 78 7.58 9.11 -9.52
C ILE A 78 7.68 7.72 -8.89
N LEU A 79 7.27 6.68 -9.62
CA LEU A 79 7.48 5.29 -9.22
C LEU A 79 8.98 5.01 -9.07
N PHE A 80 9.35 4.39 -7.95
CA PHE A 80 10.72 4.02 -7.67
C PHE A 80 11.29 3.08 -8.75
N ASP A 81 10.43 2.29 -9.40
CA ASP A 81 10.76 1.41 -10.52
C ASP A 81 11.29 2.13 -11.77
N PHE A 82 11.08 3.44 -11.90
CA PHE A 82 11.61 4.25 -13.01
C PHE A 82 12.71 5.22 -12.55
N TYR A 83 13.02 5.27 -11.25
CA TYR A 83 14.08 6.13 -10.74
C TYR A 83 15.44 5.64 -11.21
N ASP A 84 16.30 6.59 -11.63
CA ASP A 84 17.64 6.31 -12.16
C ASP A 84 17.63 5.40 -13.42
N MET A 85 16.53 5.41 -14.19
CA MET A 85 16.54 4.75 -15.50
C MET A 85 17.54 5.43 -16.45
N GLU A 86 18.12 4.65 -17.36
CA GLU A 86 19.09 5.18 -18.31
C GLU A 86 18.43 6.16 -19.27
N MET A 87 18.93 7.40 -19.29
CA MET A 87 18.49 8.47 -20.18
C MET A 87 19.62 8.82 -21.14
N ASP A 88 19.30 8.93 -22.44
CA ASP A 88 20.27 9.41 -23.44
C ASP A 88 20.50 10.94 -23.30
N LYS A 89 21.41 11.50 -24.11
CA LYS A 89 21.72 12.95 -24.05
C LYS A 89 20.50 13.83 -24.29
N GLN A 90 19.57 13.38 -25.14
CA GLN A 90 18.36 14.13 -25.41
C GLN A 90 17.42 14.05 -24.21
N LEU A 91 17.09 12.87 -23.70
CA LEU A 91 16.25 12.73 -22.52
C LEU A 91 16.82 13.48 -21.31
N ASN A 92 18.14 13.49 -21.11
CA ASN A 92 18.78 14.30 -20.05
C ASN A 92 18.68 15.82 -20.24
N SER A 93 18.42 16.31 -21.46
CA SER A 93 18.11 17.74 -21.66
C SER A 93 16.69 18.07 -21.23
N TRP A 94 15.77 17.09 -21.27
CA TRP A 94 14.35 17.26 -20.97
C TRP A 94 13.95 16.82 -19.56
N PHE A 95 14.60 15.82 -18.99
CA PHE A 95 14.24 15.21 -17.72
C PHE A 95 15.44 15.17 -16.78
N GLU A 96 15.17 15.18 -15.48
CA GLU A 96 16.20 15.08 -14.46
C GLU A 96 15.70 14.33 -13.23
N PHE A 97 16.43 13.29 -12.82
CA PHE A 97 16.19 12.61 -11.55
C PHE A 97 16.79 13.41 -10.39
N GLY A 98 16.03 13.48 -9.29
CA GLY A 98 16.46 14.13 -8.07
C GLY A 98 17.51 13.34 -7.31
N LYS A 99 18.19 14.01 -6.38
CA LYS A 99 19.08 13.34 -5.41
C LYS A 99 18.30 12.48 -4.41
N THR A 100 17.05 12.84 -4.16
CA THR A 100 16.12 12.02 -3.38
C THR A 100 15.58 10.90 -4.28
N PRO A 101 15.72 9.62 -3.88
CA PRO A 101 15.17 8.52 -4.64
C PRO A 101 13.66 8.65 -4.90
N GLY A 102 13.23 8.29 -6.11
CA GLY A 102 11.83 8.40 -6.51
C GLY A 102 11.38 9.81 -6.90
N GLN A 103 12.29 10.76 -7.12
CA GLN A 103 11.95 12.10 -7.60
C GLN A 103 12.46 12.38 -9.00
N MET A 104 11.67 13.14 -9.77
CA MET A 104 12.01 13.64 -11.10
C MET A 104 11.52 15.08 -11.27
N ARG A 105 12.14 15.85 -12.15
CA ARG A 105 11.58 17.11 -12.65
C ARG A 105 11.58 17.17 -14.18
N LEU A 106 10.65 17.95 -14.71
CA LEU A 106 10.70 18.46 -16.07
C LEU A 106 11.69 19.62 -16.11
N LYS A 107 12.62 19.63 -17.07
CA LYS A 107 13.58 20.73 -17.24
C LYS A 107 13.04 21.90 -18.06
N HIS A 108 11.94 21.66 -18.77
CA HIS A 108 11.24 22.63 -19.61
C HIS A 108 9.79 22.81 -19.13
N PRO A 109 9.11 23.89 -19.51
CA PRO A 109 7.67 24.02 -19.36
C PRO A 109 6.92 22.86 -20.05
N ILE A 110 5.85 22.37 -19.44
CA ILE A 110 5.09 21.21 -19.95
C ILE A 110 4.59 21.39 -21.39
N HIS A 111 4.23 22.62 -21.78
CA HIS A 111 3.76 22.94 -23.13
C HIS A 111 4.86 22.88 -24.21
N GLU A 112 6.14 22.81 -23.82
CA GLU A 112 7.26 22.62 -24.76
C GLU A 112 7.51 21.13 -25.08
N TYR A 113 6.97 20.19 -24.29
CA TYR A 113 7.18 18.76 -24.52
C TYR A 113 6.36 18.28 -25.71
N THR A 114 7.05 17.84 -26.76
CA THR A 114 6.40 17.29 -27.95
C THR A 114 6.10 15.80 -27.79
N PRO A 115 5.16 15.25 -28.58
CA PRO A 115 4.90 13.81 -28.61
C PRO A 115 6.16 12.96 -28.85
N GLU A 116 7.12 13.46 -29.61
CA GLU A 116 8.39 12.77 -29.89
C GLU A 116 9.23 12.60 -28.62
N ILE A 117 9.32 13.63 -27.77
CA ILE A 117 10.05 13.56 -26.49
C ILE A 117 9.39 12.56 -25.55
N TRP A 118 8.06 12.59 -25.46
CA TRP A 118 7.31 11.64 -24.65
C TRP A 118 7.45 10.20 -25.16
N LYS A 119 7.41 9.97 -26.47
CA LYS A 119 7.64 8.65 -27.08
C LYS A 119 9.06 8.14 -26.82
N LYS A 120 10.08 9.01 -26.85
CA LYS A 120 11.45 8.64 -26.45
C LYS A 120 11.56 8.27 -24.99
N PHE A 121 10.96 9.06 -24.10
CA PHE A 121 10.95 8.75 -22.67
C PHE A 121 10.28 7.39 -22.41
N ARG A 122 9.13 7.16 -23.06
CA ARG A 122 8.39 5.88 -23.01
C ARG A 122 9.22 4.68 -23.45
N ALA A 123 9.98 4.82 -24.53
CA ALA A 123 10.88 3.76 -25.00
C ALA A 123 11.98 3.45 -23.97
N ALA A 124 12.58 4.48 -23.36
CA ALA A 124 13.58 4.29 -22.31
C ALA A 124 13.01 3.56 -21.09
N GLN A 125 11.77 3.85 -20.70
CA GLN A 125 11.09 3.12 -19.62
C GLN A 125 10.91 1.65 -19.94
N LYS A 126 10.45 1.30 -21.16
CA LYS A 126 10.28 -0.11 -21.55
C LYS A 126 11.59 -0.88 -21.48
N VAL A 127 12.67 -0.30 -22.01
CA VAL A 127 14.02 -0.89 -21.94
C VAL A 127 14.46 -1.07 -20.49
N HIS A 128 14.19 -0.10 -19.62
CA HIS A 128 14.51 -0.21 -18.20
C HIS A 128 13.73 -1.33 -17.50
N LEU A 129 12.45 -1.49 -17.82
CA LEU A 129 11.61 -2.56 -17.27
C LEU A 129 12.07 -3.95 -17.73
N GLU A 130 12.48 -4.09 -18.98
CA GLU A 130 13.07 -5.34 -19.48
C GLU A 130 14.37 -5.66 -18.75
N LYS A 131 15.25 -4.67 -18.60
CA LYS A 131 16.52 -4.79 -17.87
C LYS A 131 16.32 -5.17 -16.39
N THR A 132 15.24 -4.69 -15.76
CA THR A 132 14.92 -4.97 -14.36
C THR A 132 13.98 -6.15 -14.16
N ASN A 133 13.62 -6.87 -15.23
CA ASN A 133 12.66 -7.99 -15.23
C ASN A 133 11.28 -7.62 -14.66
N LYS A 134 10.83 -6.37 -14.89
CA LYS A 134 9.55 -5.83 -14.42
C LYS A 134 8.55 -5.56 -15.53
N SER A 135 8.84 -5.89 -16.78
CA SER A 135 7.91 -5.65 -17.92
C SER A 135 6.53 -6.28 -17.75
N HIS A 136 6.40 -7.33 -16.94
CA HIS A 136 5.12 -7.96 -16.62
C HIS A 136 4.28 -7.18 -15.59
N LEU A 137 4.87 -6.22 -14.87
CA LEU A 137 4.21 -5.41 -13.84
C LEU A 137 3.65 -4.09 -14.38
N PHE A 138 4.08 -3.67 -15.57
CA PHE A 138 3.77 -2.37 -16.15
C PHE A 138 3.26 -2.51 -17.58
N ASN A 139 2.14 -1.87 -17.90
CA ASN A 139 1.62 -1.83 -19.27
C ASN A 139 1.75 -0.43 -19.82
N LEU A 140 2.92 -0.14 -20.35
CA LEU A 140 3.23 1.14 -20.92
C LEU A 140 2.61 1.36 -22.32
N ASP A 141 1.75 0.47 -22.82
CA ASP A 141 1.05 0.63 -24.10
C ASP A 141 -0.40 1.10 -23.95
N GLU A 142 -0.98 1.01 -22.75
CA GLU A 142 -2.35 1.46 -22.47
C GLU A 142 -2.47 2.98 -22.24
N LEU A 143 -1.36 3.70 -22.07
CA LEU A 143 -1.37 5.16 -22.02
C LEU A 143 -1.17 5.75 -23.41
N ASP A 144 -2.24 6.25 -24.00
CA ASP A 144 -2.14 7.10 -25.19
C ASP A 144 -1.69 8.51 -24.80
N ILE A 145 -0.41 8.79 -25.03
CA ILE A 145 0.24 10.09 -24.80
C ILE A 145 -0.49 11.21 -25.54
N ASP A 146 -1.04 10.92 -26.72
CA ASP A 146 -1.69 11.87 -27.60
C ASP A 146 -3.18 12.07 -27.19
N CYS A 147 -3.80 11.06 -26.54
CA CYS A 147 -5.19 11.10 -26.08
C CYS A 147 -5.35 10.62 -24.61
N PRO A 148 -4.94 11.40 -23.59
CA PRO A 148 -5.17 11.04 -22.19
C PRO A 148 -6.66 10.80 -21.90
N PRO A 149 -7.01 9.82 -21.04
CA PRO A 149 -8.37 9.67 -20.55
C PRO A 149 -8.90 10.97 -19.92
N THR A 150 -10.13 11.36 -20.21
CA THR A 150 -10.74 12.60 -19.68
C THR A 150 -10.74 12.65 -18.14
N ALA A 151 -10.86 11.48 -17.50
CA ALA A 151 -10.86 11.35 -16.04
C ALA A 151 -9.44 11.31 -15.42
N GLN A 152 -8.37 11.43 -16.21
CA GLN A 152 -7.01 11.39 -15.71
C GLN A 152 -6.70 12.63 -14.87
N LEU A 153 -6.29 12.42 -13.61
CA LEU A 153 -5.90 13.51 -12.72
C LEU A 153 -4.42 13.86 -12.81
N TYR A 154 -3.56 12.89 -13.11
CA TYR A 154 -2.13 13.16 -13.22
C TYR A 154 -1.83 13.93 -14.51
N PRO A 155 -1.17 15.10 -14.47
CA PRO A 155 -1.06 15.99 -15.62
C PRO A 155 -0.09 15.51 -16.71
N ILE A 156 0.69 14.46 -16.44
CA ILE A 156 1.68 13.89 -17.37
C ILE A 156 1.53 12.36 -17.46
N GLN A 157 1.80 11.79 -18.63
CA GLN A 157 1.63 10.35 -18.88
C GLN A 157 2.97 9.62 -18.87
N ILE A 158 3.63 9.60 -17.72
CA ILE A 158 5.00 9.09 -17.63
C ILE A 158 5.12 7.75 -16.93
N GLN A 159 4.06 7.13 -16.42
CA GLN A 159 4.18 5.85 -15.70
C GLN A 159 2.85 5.12 -15.60
N MET A 160 2.87 3.81 -15.81
CA MET A 160 1.70 2.94 -15.72
C MET A 160 2.07 1.49 -15.35
N GLY A 161 1.71 1.05 -14.15
CA GLY A 161 1.46 -0.36 -13.78
C GLY A 161 0.51 -1.08 -14.75
N GLY A 162 0.42 -2.40 -14.62
CA GLY A 162 -0.07 -3.32 -15.66
C GLY A 162 -1.42 -3.07 -16.35
N LYS A 163 -2.31 -2.22 -15.81
CA LYS A 163 -3.65 -1.92 -16.38
C LYS A 163 -4.12 -0.51 -16.01
N LEU A 164 -4.94 0.12 -16.86
CA LEU A 164 -5.65 1.40 -16.64
C LEU A 164 -6.61 1.38 -15.45
N LYS A 165 -7.11 0.19 -15.10
CA LYS A 165 -7.96 -0.04 -13.94
C LYS A 165 -7.29 -1.09 -13.08
N ASN A 166 -6.99 -0.76 -11.84
CA ASN A 166 -6.50 -1.71 -10.86
C ASN A 166 -7.31 -1.59 -9.59
N GLU A 167 -7.30 -2.67 -8.83
CA GLU A 167 -7.94 -2.73 -7.55
C GLU A 167 -6.87 -2.83 -6.47
N ALA A 168 -7.11 -2.21 -5.32
CA ALA A 168 -6.35 -2.49 -4.12
C ALA A 168 -7.28 -3.12 -3.10
N VAL A 169 -6.77 -4.04 -2.29
CA VAL A 169 -7.47 -4.56 -1.15
C VAL A 169 -6.77 -4.04 0.07
N ASP A 170 -7.50 -3.25 0.85
CA ASP A 170 -7.00 -2.66 2.08
C ASP A 170 -7.82 -3.19 3.25
N ARG A 171 -7.14 -3.50 4.34
CA ARG A 171 -7.80 -3.81 5.60
C ARG A 171 -7.63 -2.66 6.57
N ILE A 172 -8.74 -2.30 7.22
CA ILE A 172 -8.72 -1.25 8.24
C ILE A 172 -9.15 -1.81 9.57
N HIS A 173 -8.27 -1.62 10.53
CA HIS A 173 -8.45 -2.07 11.89
C HIS A 173 -8.68 -0.89 12.85
N VAL A 174 -9.65 -1.05 13.76
CA VAL A 174 -9.95 -0.13 14.86
C VAL A 174 -9.57 -0.82 16.17
N ASP A 175 -8.62 -0.25 16.90
CA ASP A 175 -8.19 -0.80 18.18
C ASP A 175 -9.30 -0.79 19.25
N THR A 176 -9.05 -1.47 20.37
CA THR A 176 -9.94 -1.50 21.54
C THR A 176 -10.24 -0.13 22.16
N GLN A 177 -9.51 0.92 21.78
CA GLN A 177 -9.74 2.30 22.21
C GLN A 177 -10.53 3.11 21.17
N GLY A 178 -10.95 2.50 20.07
CA GLY A 178 -11.69 3.19 19.02
C GLY A 178 -10.79 4.05 18.13
N ARG A 179 -9.56 3.62 17.85
CA ARG A 179 -8.63 4.35 16.97
C ARG A 179 -8.27 3.50 15.77
N ILE A 180 -8.40 4.09 14.58
CA ILE A 180 -7.69 3.58 13.41
C ILE A 180 -6.23 3.93 13.56
N ARG A 181 -5.37 2.97 13.30
CA ARG A 181 -3.92 3.11 13.42
C ARG A 181 -3.29 2.90 12.05
N PHE A 182 -2.75 3.96 11.46
CA PHE A 182 -1.88 3.85 10.29
C PHE A 182 -0.54 3.27 10.75
N ALA A 183 0.02 2.30 10.03
CA ALA A 183 1.35 1.78 10.32
C ALA A 183 2.40 2.57 9.55
N GLN A 184 3.49 3.00 10.18
CA GLN A 184 4.62 3.61 9.48
C GLN A 184 5.73 2.57 9.28
N HIS A 185 6.06 2.24 8.04
CA HIS A 185 7.14 1.32 7.68
C HIS A 185 8.17 2.05 6.79
N HIS A 186 9.44 2.07 7.19
CA HIS A 186 10.53 2.75 6.46
C HIS A 186 10.20 4.19 6.00
N GLY A 187 9.52 4.96 6.84
CA GLY A 187 9.13 6.34 6.53
C GLY A 187 7.89 6.50 5.64
N SER A 188 7.34 5.41 5.11
CA SER A 188 6.08 5.37 4.37
C SER A 188 4.94 4.90 5.27
N TYR A 189 3.78 5.58 5.21
CA TYR A 189 2.60 5.12 5.93
C TYR A 189 1.87 4.10 5.07
N LEU A 190 1.68 2.90 5.62
CA LEU A 190 0.95 1.78 5.04
C LEU A 190 -0.33 1.54 5.85
N LEU A 191 -1.37 1.10 5.16
CA LEU A 191 -2.49 0.44 5.82
C LEU A 191 -2.05 -0.99 6.17
N PRO A 192 -2.49 -1.54 7.32
CA PRO A 192 -2.15 -2.91 7.69
C PRO A 192 -2.85 -3.90 6.73
N GLY A 193 -2.13 -4.44 5.74
CA GLY A 193 -2.68 -5.37 4.73
C GLY A 193 -3.22 -4.70 3.48
N GLY A 194 -2.33 -4.03 2.71
CA GLY A 194 -2.67 -3.37 1.45
C GLY A 194 -2.04 -4.07 0.24
N GLY A 195 -2.81 -4.81 -0.56
CA GLY A 195 -2.35 -5.47 -1.78
C GLY A 195 -2.97 -4.88 -3.05
N MET A 196 -2.24 -4.91 -4.18
CA MET A 196 -2.81 -4.58 -5.49
C MET A 196 -3.27 -5.85 -6.21
N ILE A 197 -4.50 -5.84 -6.73
CA ILE A 197 -5.11 -6.91 -7.50
C ILE A 197 -5.43 -6.40 -8.90
N GLU A 198 -5.14 -7.22 -9.91
CA GLU A 198 -5.60 -6.96 -11.28
C GLU A 198 -7.11 -7.14 -11.37
N ILE A 199 -7.82 -6.17 -11.97
CA ILE A 199 -9.29 -6.08 -12.13
C ILE A 199 -10.02 -7.39 -11.78
N THR A 200 -10.49 -7.48 -10.55
CA THR A 200 -11.43 -8.51 -10.14
C THR A 200 -12.81 -7.88 -10.19
N ASN A 201 -13.62 -8.30 -11.17
CA ASN A 201 -15.00 -7.84 -11.26
C ASN A 201 -15.64 -7.87 -9.86
N SER A 202 -16.12 -6.72 -9.35
CA SER A 202 -16.66 -6.54 -7.98
C SER A 202 -17.69 -7.60 -7.54
N ALA A 203 -18.17 -8.40 -8.50
CA ALA A 203 -18.89 -9.65 -8.34
C ALA A 203 -18.20 -10.75 -7.48
N LYS A 204 -16.95 -10.58 -7.02
CA LYS A 204 -16.21 -11.59 -6.23
C LYS A 204 -15.67 -11.07 -4.89
N ILE A 205 -16.52 -10.45 -4.07
CA ILE A 205 -16.17 -9.99 -2.70
C ILE A 205 -15.51 -11.10 -1.87
N ASP A 206 -15.96 -12.35 -2.03
CA ASP A 206 -15.39 -13.51 -1.34
C ASP A 206 -13.93 -13.77 -1.69
N ASP A 207 -13.54 -13.58 -2.96
CA ASP A 207 -12.16 -13.75 -3.42
C ASP A 207 -11.29 -12.61 -2.86
N LEU A 208 -11.82 -11.38 -2.82
CA LEU A 208 -11.14 -10.22 -2.23
C LEU A 208 -10.92 -10.39 -0.72
N GLN A 209 -11.91 -10.90 0.02
CA GLN A 209 -11.78 -11.19 1.45
C GLN A 209 -10.78 -12.29 1.72
N ARG A 210 -10.78 -13.33 0.88
CA ARG A 210 -9.76 -14.38 0.94
C ARG A 210 -8.38 -13.77 0.73
N LYS A 211 -8.20 -12.97 -0.31
CA LYS A 211 -6.91 -12.34 -0.62
C LYS A 211 -6.41 -11.42 0.51
N MET A 212 -7.31 -10.62 1.08
CA MET A 212 -7.01 -9.79 2.26
C MET A 212 -6.50 -10.62 3.44
N LEU A 213 -7.14 -11.77 3.73
CA LEU A 213 -6.72 -12.64 4.82
C LEU A 213 -5.35 -13.27 4.54
N GLU A 214 -5.09 -13.66 3.29
CA GLU A 214 -3.79 -14.20 2.89
C GLU A 214 -2.68 -13.18 3.12
N GLU A 215 -2.83 -11.95 2.61
CA GLU A 215 -1.85 -10.86 2.76
C GLU A 215 -1.63 -10.52 4.24
N HIS A 216 -2.69 -10.49 5.06
CA HIS A 216 -2.56 -10.30 6.50
C HIS A 216 -1.69 -11.38 7.16
N LEU A 217 -1.87 -12.64 6.79
CA LEU A 217 -1.10 -13.74 7.36
C LEU A 217 0.38 -13.71 6.88
N GLU A 218 0.63 -13.21 5.67
CA GLU A 218 1.96 -12.99 5.13
C GLU A 218 2.69 -11.86 5.89
N GLU A 219 2.00 -10.74 6.15
CA GLU A 219 2.58 -9.52 6.72
C GLU A 219 2.68 -9.54 8.25
N GLU A 220 1.63 -9.99 8.96
CA GLU A 220 1.47 -9.74 10.41
C GLU A 220 1.67 -11.01 11.26
N HIS A 221 1.76 -12.19 10.62
CA HIS A 221 1.86 -13.48 11.30
C HIS A 221 3.11 -14.27 10.90
N ALA A 222 4.28 -13.62 10.92
CA ALA A 222 5.56 -14.26 10.58
C ALA A 222 5.87 -15.57 11.37
N ASN A 223 5.26 -15.76 12.54
CA ASN A 223 5.42 -16.95 13.39
C ASN A 223 4.16 -17.83 13.48
N LEU A 224 3.29 -17.79 12.46
CA LEU A 224 2.09 -18.63 12.39
C LEU A 224 2.42 -20.11 12.53
N TYR A 225 3.57 -20.56 12.01
CA TYR A 225 4.04 -21.95 12.13
C TYR A 225 4.17 -22.44 13.58
N ILE A 226 4.43 -21.52 14.52
CA ILE A 226 4.47 -21.81 15.97
C ILE A 226 3.06 -21.68 16.56
N LYS A 227 2.41 -20.53 16.32
CA LYS A 227 1.12 -20.17 16.94
C LYS A 227 0.00 -21.15 16.58
N ALA A 228 0.04 -21.67 15.36
CA ALA A 228 -0.96 -22.58 14.80
C ALA A 228 -0.44 -24.03 14.70
N ALA A 229 0.62 -24.41 15.43
CA ALA A 229 1.24 -25.75 15.37
C ALA A 229 0.20 -26.88 15.40
N GLN A 230 -0.71 -26.86 16.38
CA GLN A 230 -1.77 -27.87 16.50
C GLN A 230 -2.66 -27.93 15.24
N SER A 231 -3.02 -26.77 14.68
CA SER A 231 -3.85 -26.70 13.47
C SER A 231 -3.19 -27.31 12.25
N TYR A 232 -1.85 -27.30 12.16
CA TYR A 232 -1.13 -28.00 11.09
C TYR A 232 -1.11 -29.51 11.31
N ASP A 233 -0.96 -29.97 12.56
CA ASP A 233 -0.96 -31.40 12.89
C ASP A 233 -2.35 -32.05 12.72
N ASP A 234 -3.42 -31.23 12.74
CA ASP A 234 -4.78 -31.68 12.41
C ASP A 234 -4.99 -31.92 10.89
N LEU A 235 -4.07 -31.46 10.03
CA LEU A 235 -4.14 -31.68 8.57
C LEU A 235 -3.70 -33.10 8.19
N THR A 236 -4.30 -33.65 7.13
CA THR A 236 -3.78 -34.89 6.56
C THR A 236 -2.38 -34.66 5.99
N GLN A 237 -1.48 -35.64 6.13
CA GLN A 237 -0.15 -35.55 5.54
C GLN A 237 -0.21 -35.36 4.02
N HIS A 238 -1.21 -35.94 3.36
CA HIS A 238 -1.42 -35.80 1.92
C HIS A 238 -1.65 -34.33 1.53
N ASP A 239 -2.61 -33.66 2.19
CA ASP A 239 -2.98 -32.28 1.83
C ASP A 239 -1.87 -31.30 2.21
N PHE A 240 -1.22 -31.51 3.36
CA PHE A 240 -0.07 -30.72 3.77
C PHE A 240 1.10 -30.85 2.78
N ASN A 241 1.42 -32.07 2.35
CA ASN A 241 2.48 -32.31 1.37
C ASN A 241 2.14 -31.69 0.00
N ALA A 242 0.88 -31.76 -0.44
CA ALA A 242 0.44 -31.13 -1.69
C ALA A 242 0.61 -29.60 -1.65
N ALA A 243 0.31 -28.96 -0.52
CA ALA A 243 0.55 -27.52 -0.35
C ALA A 243 2.05 -27.16 -0.41
N LEU A 244 2.91 -27.94 0.25
CA LEU A 244 4.37 -27.74 0.19
C LEU A 244 4.92 -27.91 -1.24
N ILE A 245 4.45 -28.93 -1.98
CA ILE A 245 4.83 -29.12 -3.39
C ILE A 245 4.49 -27.88 -4.21
N ASN A 246 3.28 -27.35 -4.06
CA ASN A 246 2.86 -26.14 -4.77
C ASN A 246 3.73 -24.93 -4.41
N ALA A 247 4.05 -24.74 -3.13
CA ALA A 247 4.95 -23.68 -2.66
C ALA A 247 6.36 -23.81 -3.27
N PHE A 248 6.91 -25.02 -3.34
CA PHE A 248 8.25 -25.29 -3.88
C PHE A 248 8.31 -25.28 -5.42
N LEU A 249 7.17 -25.24 -6.10
CA LEU A 249 7.08 -25.00 -7.55
C LEU A 249 6.95 -23.51 -7.91
N SER A 250 6.86 -22.61 -6.92
CA SER A 250 6.78 -21.16 -7.13
C SER A 250 8.00 -20.59 -7.87
N LYS A 251 7.82 -19.45 -8.54
CA LYS A 251 8.92 -18.71 -9.19
C LYS A 251 10.01 -18.34 -8.19
N GLN A 252 9.62 -18.03 -6.96
CA GLN A 252 10.51 -17.73 -5.84
C GLN A 252 11.44 -18.90 -5.58
N ALA A 253 10.92 -20.10 -5.35
CA ALA A 253 11.71 -21.31 -5.14
C ALA A 253 12.63 -21.61 -6.35
N GLN A 254 12.12 -21.51 -7.58
CA GLN A 254 12.90 -21.75 -8.80
C GLN A 254 14.11 -20.80 -8.94
N SER A 255 14.07 -19.62 -8.32
CA SER A 255 15.18 -18.65 -8.36
C SER A 255 16.26 -18.89 -7.30
N LEU A 256 16.06 -19.84 -6.38
CA LEU A 256 17.00 -20.19 -5.32
C LEU A 256 18.01 -21.26 -5.77
N SER A 257 19.05 -21.49 -4.96
CA SER A 257 20.07 -22.50 -5.24
C SER A 257 19.45 -23.90 -5.34
N SER A 258 20.00 -24.75 -6.22
CA SER A 258 19.59 -26.16 -6.34
C SER A 258 19.69 -26.91 -5.02
N GLU A 259 20.74 -26.68 -4.22
CA GLU A 259 20.95 -27.31 -2.93
C GLU A 259 19.79 -27.06 -1.96
N LEU A 260 19.37 -25.80 -1.80
CA LEU A 260 18.22 -25.46 -0.97
C LEU A 260 16.92 -26.08 -1.51
N ASN A 261 16.73 -26.06 -2.84
CA ASN A 261 15.54 -26.65 -3.46
C ASN A 261 15.46 -28.17 -3.28
N ASP A 262 16.59 -28.86 -3.36
CA ASP A 262 16.66 -30.31 -3.12
C ASP A 262 16.39 -30.63 -1.65
N TRP A 263 16.96 -29.83 -0.73
CA TRP A 263 16.67 -29.97 0.70
C TRP A 263 15.20 -29.75 1.05
N LEU A 264 14.55 -28.72 0.46
CA LEU A 264 13.10 -28.49 0.59
C LEU A 264 12.31 -29.69 0.02
N ARG A 265 12.77 -30.20 -1.13
CA ARG A 265 12.44 -31.49 -1.77
C ARG A 265 12.24 -32.61 -0.74
N GLU A 266 13.31 -32.85 0.00
CA GLU A 266 13.42 -33.94 0.97
C GLU A 266 12.45 -33.79 2.14
N GLN A 267 12.15 -32.56 2.57
CA GLN A 267 11.27 -32.33 3.72
C GLN A 267 9.85 -32.88 3.52
N ILE A 268 9.37 -32.97 2.27
CA ILE A 268 8.05 -33.53 1.94
C ILE A 268 7.92 -34.99 2.41
N PHE A 269 9.00 -35.75 2.33
CA PHE A 269 9.01 -37.19 2.58
C PHE A 269 9.36 -37.56 4.03
N THR A 270 9.59 -36.58 4.89
CA THR A 270 9.90 -36.84 6.31
C THR A 270 8.66 -37.28 7.08
N GLN A 271 8.83 -38.21 8.02
CA GLN A 271 7.74 -38.83 8.81
C GLN A 271 7.37 -38.04 10.08
N GLU A 272 7.92 -36.85 10.27
CA GLU A 272 7.65 -35.97 11.41
C GLU A 272 6.23 -35.38 11.34
N SER A 273 5.75 -34.78 12.45
CA SER A 273 4.47 -34.07 12.46
C SER A 273 4.49 -32.87 11.51
N ASN A 274 3.34 -32.46 10.99
CA ASN A 274 3.25 -31.35 10.03
C ASN A 274 3.82 -30.05 10.62
N ALA A 275 3.52 -29.77 11.89
CA ALA A 275 4.04 -28.62 12.62
C ALA A 275 5.56 -28.65 12.73
N THR A 276 6.14 -29.81 13.10
CA THR A 276 7.59 -29.97 13.24
C THR A 276 8.30 -29.77 11.90
N ARG A 277 7.73 -30.35 10.82
CA ARG A 277 8.24 -30.19 9.46
C ARG A 277 8.18 -28.73 9.01
N LEU A 278 7.05 -28.06 9.21
CA LEU A 278 6.89 -26.64 8.88
C LEU A 278 7.92 -25.78 9.63
N GLN A 279 8.07 -26.00 10.93
CA GLN A 279 9.06 -25.30 11.74
C GLN A 279 10.48 -25.51 11.22
N ARG A 280 10.86 -26.75 10.88
CA ARG A 280 12.19 -27.04 10.31
C ARG A 280 12.40 -26.30 8.97
N ILE A 281 11.40 -26.30 8.09
CA ILE A 281 11.45 -25.59 6.81
C ILE A 281 11.62 -24.09 7.04
N ILE A 282 10.79 -23.47 7.88
CA ILE A 282 10.85 -22.04 8.16
C ILE A 282 12.19 -21.67 8.81
N ASN A 283 12.67 -22.43 9.79
CA ASN A 283 13.98 -22.20 10.41
C ASN A 283 15.14 -22.25 9.41
N LYS A 284 15.08 -23.16 8.41
CA LYS A 284 16.10 -23.23 7.37
C LYS A 284 16.04 -22.02 6.44
N LEU A 285 14.85 -21.55 6.07
CA LEU A 285 14.68 -20.33 5.28
C LEU A 285 15.15 -19.09 6.05
N ASP A 286 14.80 -18.98 7.33
CA ASP A 286 15.23 -17.88 8.22
C ASP A 286 16.75 -17.84 8.36
N HIS A 287 17.39 -19.01 8.53
CA HIS A 287 18.83 -19.09 8.57
C HIS A 287 19.49 -18.58 7.27
N GLN A 288 18.96 -18.95 6.10
CA GLN A 288 19.48 -18.47 4.81
C GLN A 288 19.25 -16.97 4.60
N ILE A 289 18.13 -16.43 5.09
CA ILE A 289 17.85 -15.00 5.09
C ILE A 289 18.91 -14.25 5.90
N GLU A 290 19.20 -14.70 7.12
CA GLU A 290 20.20 -14.08 8.00
C GLU A 290 21.63 -14.21 7.46
N GLU A 291 21.98 -15.32 6.82
CA GLU A 291 23.27 -15.48 6.13
C GLU A 291 23.46 -14.46 5.00
N ILE A 292 22.40 -14.19 4.22
CA ILE A 292 22.47 -13.18 3.16
C ILE A 292 22.53 -11.76 3.73
N LYS A 293 21.71 -11.43 4.73
CA LYS A 293 21.74 -10.12 5.40
C LYS A 293 23.12 -9.82 6.00
N SER A 294 23.66 -10.74 6.79
CA SER A 294 24.99 -10.60 7.40
C SER A 294 26.10 -10.45 6.35
N THR A 295 26.01 -11.19 5.24
CA THR A 295 26.92 -11.03 4.10
C THR A 295 26.79 -9.65 3.48
N MET A 296 25.58 -9.10 3.35
CA MET A 296 25.35 -7.76 2.80
C MET A 296 25.90 -6.65 3.71
N ASP A 297 25.72 -6.76 5.03
CA ASP A 297 26.21 -5.78 6.01
C ASP A 297 27.75 -5.77 6.11
N ALA A 298 28.37 -6.94 6.07
CA ALA A 298 29.84 -7.08 6.07
C ALA A 298 30.51 -6.56 4.80
N SER A 299 29.75 -6.35 3.71
CA SER A 299 30.26 -6.10 2.36
C SER A 299 30.17 -4.64 1.89
N SER A 300 29.83 -3.71 2.79
CA SER A 300 29.54 -2.30 2.47
C SER A 300 30.68 -1.50 1.79
N GLY A 301 31.85 -2.10 1.56
CA GLY A 301 33.03 -1.40 1.02
C GLY A 301 33.46 -1.67 -0.43
N LYS A 302 33.10 -2.79 -1.10
CA LYS A 302 33.82 -3.17 -2.36
C LYS A 302 33.21 -4.25 -3.27
N HIS A 303 31.88 -4.40 -3.35
CA HIS A 303 31.26 -5.35 -4.28
C HIS A 303 30.72 -4.70 -5.56
N SER A 304 30.78 -5.45 -6.68
CA SER A 304 30.18 -5.03 -7.95
C SER A 304 28.66 -4.90 -7.78
N LYS A 305 28.06 -3.86 -8.41
CA LYS A 305 26.60 -3.62 -8.39
C LYS A 305 25.79 -4.88 -8.73
N GLU A 306 26.31 -5.71 -9.63
CA GLU A 306 25.70 -6.97 -10.06
C GLU A 306 25.59 -8.02 -8.92
N ARG A 307 26.62 -8.14 -8.07
CA ARG A 307 26.58 -9.06 -6.92
C ARG A 307 25.60 -8.58 -5.85
N GLN A 308 25.51 -7.26 -5.63
CA GLN A 308 24.52 -6.67 -4.73
C GLN A 308 23.09 -6.91 -5.23
N LEU A 309 22.84 -6.69 -6.52
CA LEU A 309 21.52 -6.96 -7.14
C LEU A 309 21.14 -8.44 -7.04
N LYS A 310 22.09 -9.35 -7.29
CA LYS A 310 21.86 -10.80 -7.15
C LYS A 310 21.51 -11.17 -5.71
N ASN A 311 22.27 -10.67 -4.72
CA ASN A 311 21.99 -10.93 -3.30
C ASN A 311 20.63 -10.35 -2.88
N GLN A 312 20.27 -9.14 -3.33
CA GLN A 312 18.97 -8.54 -3.08
C GLN A 312 17.83 -9.37 -3.69
N HIS A 313 18.01 -9.85 -4.91
CA HIS A 313 17.03 -10.73 -5.56
C HIS A 313 16.86 -12.04 -4.78
N THR A 314 17.96 -12.71 -4.40
CA THR A 314 17.89 -13.95 -3.61
C THR A 314 17.24 -13.72 -2.25
N LEU A 315 17.60 -12.63 -1.55
CA LEU A 315 16.99 -12.26 -0.27
C LEU A 315 15.47 -12.08 -0.41
N LYS A 316 15.04 -11.34 -1.43
CA LYS A 316 13.62 -11.14 -1.73
C LYS A 316 12.91 -12.48 -2.00
N SER A 317 13.48 -13.33 -2.84
CA SER A 317 12.90 -14.65 -3.13
C SER A 317 12.78 -15.54 -1.90
N LEU A 318 13.74 -15.49 -0.97
CA LEU A 318 13.67 -16.25 0.29
C LEU A 318 12.56 -15.74 1.20
N ILE A 319 12.46 -14.42 1.38
CA ILE A 319 11.41 -13.78 2.19
C ILE A 319 10.02 -14.14 1.64
N GLU A 320 9.84 -14.03 0.32
CA GLU A 320 8.57 -14.37 -0.32
C GLU A 320 8.27 -15.88 -0.22
N LEU A 321 9.25 -16.76 -0.44
CA LEU A 321 9.05 -18.21 -0.31
C LEU A 321 8.66 -18.61 1.12
N ARG A 322 9.31 -18.02 2.12
CA ARG A 322 9.00 -18.22 3.54
C ARG A 322 7.53 -17.87 3.83
N ALA A 323 7.05 -16.74 3.33
CA ALA A 323 5.65 -16.34 3.46
C ALA A 323 4.70 -17.33 2.75
N ILE A 324 5.00 -17.69 1.49
CA ILE A 324 4.20 -18.64 0.70
C ILE A 324 4.05 -19.98 1.43
N VAL A 325 5.15 -20.58 1.89
CA VAL A 325 5.13 -21.88 2.58
C VAL A 325 4.22 -21.87 3.81
N GLN A 326 4.33 -20.82 4.62
CA GLN A 326 3.55 -20.68 5.83
C GLN A 326 2.06 -20.47 5.55
N VAL A 327 1.73 -19.61 4.59
CA VAL A 327 0.33 -19.24 4.31
C VAL A 327 -0.38 -20.32 3.50
N GLU A 328 0.24 -20.91 2.46
CA GLU A 328 -0.38 -22.00 1.68
C GLU A 328 -0.72 -23.22 2.53
N THR A 329 0.15 -23.59 3.47
CA THR A 329 -0.16 -24.68 4.41
C THR A 329 -1.26 -24.29 5.40
N PHE A 330 -1.28 -23.04 5.86
CA PHE A 330 -2.32 -22.57 6.79
C PHE A 330 -3.70 -22.45 6.15
N LYS A 331 -3.78 -22.15 4.85
CA LYS A 331 -5.05 -22.07 4.08
C LYS A 331 -5.89 -23.34 4.18
N LEU A 332 -5.27 -24.48 4.47
CA LEU A 332 -5.94 -25.77 4.60
C LEU A 332 -6.56 -26.00 5.99
N THR A 333 -6.19 -25.19 6.99
CA THR A 333 -6.62 -25.38 8.38
C THR A 333 -8.07 -24.95 8.60
N LEU A 334 -8.73 -25.57 9.60
CA LEU A 334 -10.06 -25.12 10.05
C LEU A 334 -10.01 -23.66 10.51
N LEU A 335 -8.91 -23.25 11.15
CA LEU A 335 -8.75 -21.88 11.65
C LEU A 335 -8.73 -20.84 10.52
N PHE A 336 -8.17 -21.16 9.35
CA PHE A 336 -8.28 -20.28 8.17
C PHE A 336 -9.73 -20.15 7.71
N ALA A 337 -10.48 -21.26 7.65
CA ALA A 337 -11.89 -21.23 7.28
C ALA A 337 -12.73 -20.42 8.30
N GLU A 338 -12.45 -20.57 9.60
CA GLU A 338 -13.06 -19.77 10.66
C GLU A 338 -12.73 -18.29 10.53
N ALA A 339 -11.46 -17.94 10.25
CA ALA A 339 -11.01 -16.56 10.07
C ALA A 339 -11.70 -15.92 8.86
N LEU A 340 -11.80 -16.63 7.74
CA LEU A 340 -12.50 -16.16 6.55
C LEU A 340 -13.99 -15.96 6.82
N HIS A 341 -14.64 -16.89 7.54
CA HIS A 341 -16.03 -16.73 7.95
C HIS A 341 -16.22 -15.55 8.90
N TYR A 342 -15.28 -15.35 9.82
CA TYR A 342 -15.28 -14.22 10.75
C TYR A 342 -15.20 -12.89 10.00
N ILE A 343 -14.25 -12.76 9.05
CA ILE A 343 -14.12 -11.59 8.17
C ILE A 343 -15.42 -11.34 7.40
N LYS A 344 -15.99 -12.38 6.77
CA LYS A 344 -17.24 -12.28 6.01
C LYS A 344 -18.38 -11.70 6.84
N ARG A 345 -18.47 -12.10 8.11
CA ARG A 345 -19.53 -11.68 9.02
C ARG A 345 -19.28 -10.31 9.66
N HIS A 346 -18.02 -9.92 9.83
CA HIS A 346 -17.63 -8.76 10.63
C HIS A 346 -16.89 -7.68 9.84
N THR A 347 -16.95 -7.69 8.51
CA THR A 347 -16.44 -6.59 7.67
C THR A 347 -17.55 -5.92 6.86
N VAL A 348 -17.35 -4.65 6.55
CA VAL A 348 -18.02 -3.99 5.43
C VAL A 348 -16.97 -3.61 4.42
N CYS A 349 -17.20 -4.02 3.17
CA CYS A 349 -16.40 -3.57 2.05
C CYS A 349 -16.94 -2.23 1.53
N VAL A 350 -16.07 -1.23 1.42
CA VAL A 350 -16.35 0.06 0.77
C VAL A 350 -15.38 0.27 -0.36
N ASP A 351 -15.87 0.88 -1.44
CA ASP A 351 -15.02 1.24 -2.58
C ASP A 351 -14.57 2.69 -2.44
N ILE A 352 -13.28 2.92 -2.54
CA ILE A 352 -12.68 4.25 -2.49
C ILE A 352 -11.86 4.45 -3.75
N GLN A 353 -12.26 5.44 -4.54
CA GLN A 353 -11.48 5.80 -5.72
C GLN A 353 -10.21 6.51 -5.27
N GLN A 354 -9.05 6.01 -5.71
CA GLN A 354 -7.77 6.64 -5.47
C GLN A 354 -7.48 7.67 -6.56
N TYR A 355 -7.18 8.89 -6.14
CA TYR A 355 -7.03 10.04 -7.04
C TYR A 355 -5.59 10.58 -7.12
N LEU A 356 -4.72 10.21 -6.18
CA LEU A 356 -3.45 10.90 -5.92
C LEU A 356 -2.34 10.02 -5.34
N ASP A 357 -2.38 8.70 -5.44
CA ASP A 357 -1.09 7.99 -5.30
C ASP A 357 -0.29 8.41 -6.53
N THR A 358 0.63 9.36 -6.38
CA THR A 358 1.49 9.91 -7.44
C THR A 358 2.28 8.82 -8.16
N ARG A 359 2.29 7.61 -7.60
CA ARG A 359 2.86 6.37 -8.12
C ARG A 359 1.90 5.56 -8.99
N VAL A 360 0.61 5.88 -9.03
CA VAL A 360 -0.41 5.06 -9.67
C VAL A 360 -1.07 5.85 -10.82
N LEU A 361 -0.49 5.68 -12.01
CA LEU A 361 -1.14 5.48 -13.31
C LEU A 361 -1.89 6.69 -13.91
N GLY A 362 -1.74 6.93 -15.22
CA GLY A 362 -2.74 7.68 -15.98
C GLY A 362 -4.08 6.92 -16.15
N GLY A 363 -4.55 6.28 -15.07
CA GLY A 363 -5.76 5.46 -14.96
C GLY A 363 -6.42 5.63 -13.59
N SER A 364 -7.48 4.88 -13.30
CA SER A 364 -8.20 4.94 -12.03
C SER A 364 -7.95 3.69 -11.20
N GLN A 365 -7.52 3.84 -9.95
CA GLN A 365 -7.47 2.73 -8.99
C GLN A 365 -8.66 2.79 -8.04
N ILE A 366 -9.26 1.64 -7.75
CA ILE A 366 -10.30 1.49 -6.72
C ILE A 366 -9.70 0.69 -5.56
N SER A 367 -9.69 1.25 -4.36
CA SER A 367 -9.47 0.47 -3.14
C SER A 367 -10.76 -0.15 -2.67
N HIS A 368 -10.79 -1.47 -2.57
CA HIS A 368 -11.74 -2.23 -1.77
C HIS A 368 -11.25 -2.26 -0.33
N SER A 369 -11.85 -1.45 0.53
CA SER A 369 -11.47 -1.37 1.93
C SER A 369 -12.43 -2.17 2.79
N PHE A 370 -11.90 -3.19 3.47
CA PHE A 370 -12.64 -4.01 4.43
C PHE A 370 -12.52 -3.40 5.82
N ILE A 371 -13.61 -2.78 6.26
CA ILE A 371 -13.72 -2.12 7.56
C ILE A 371 -14.27 -3.12 8.58
N MET A 372 -13.45 -3.46 9.58
CA MET A 372 -13.88 -4.34 10.68
C MET A 372 -14.97 -3.66 11.53
N LYS A 373 -16.08 -4.36 11.73
CA LYS A 373 -17.19 -4.01 12.61
C LYS A 373 -17.20 -4.79 13.93
N GLY A 374 -16.50 -5.92 13.96
CA GLY A 374 -16.31 -6.75 15.15
C GLY A 374 -14.99 -6.45 15.84
N GLN A 375 -14.57 -7.40 16.67
CA GLN A 375 -13.23 -7.37 17.24
C GLN A 375 -12.15 -7.32 16.14
N PRO A 376 -11.06 -6.57 16.33
CA PRO A 376 -9.79 -6.75 15.62
C PRO A 376 -9.49 -8.16 15.14
N LEU A 377 -8.98 -8.33 13.91
CA LEU A 377 -8.61 -9.66 13.41
C LEU A 377 -7.40 -10.20 14.19
N GLU A 378 -6.45 -9.33 14.54
CA GLU A 378 -5.28 -9.65 15.36
C GLU A 378 -5.68 -10.15 16.74
N GLU A 379 -6.61 -9.47 17.41
CA GLU A 379 -7.07 -9.89 18.74
C GLU A 379 -7.96 -11.14 18.65
N TRP A 380 -8.74 -11.29 17.57
CA TRP A 380 -9.48 -12.52 17.31
C TRP A 380 -8.52 -13.71 17.15
N PHE A 381 -7.44 -13.55 16.39
CA PHE A 381 -6.38 -14.56 16.27
C PHE A 381 -5.69 -14.82 17.61
N ALA A 382 -5.35 -13.77 18.37
CA ALA A 382 -4.72 -13.92 19.69
C ALA A 382 -5.58 -14.78 20.64
N ALA A 383 -6.89 -14.58 20.64
CA ALA A 383 -7.83 -15.41 21.41
C ALA A 383 -7.85 -16.87 20.93
N LYS A 384 -7.68 -17.11 19.62
CA LYS A 384 -7.66 -18.46 19.02
C LYS A 384 -6.35 -19.21 19.25
N PHE A 385 -5.25 -18.49 19.44
CA PHE A 385 -3.94 -19.05 19.76
C PHE A 385 -3.72 -19.27 21.26
N ASN A 386 -4.80 -19.32 22.07
CA ASN A 386 -4.76 -19.54 23.53
C ASN A 386 -3.82 -18.59 24.28
N GLY A 387 -3.67 -17.34 23.81
CA GLY A 387 -2.77 -16.39 24.45
C GLY A 387 -1.30 -16.77 24.36
N ILE A 388 -0.87 -17.54 23.34
CA ILE A 388 0.53 -17.53 22.88
C ILE A 388 0.81 -16.11 22.36
N ASP A 389 1.06 -15.21 23.31
CA ASP A 389 1.62 -13.90 23.05
C ASP A 389 3.04 -14.13 22.56
N GLY A 390 3.33 -13.57 21.38
CA GLY A 390 4.66 -13.63 20.80
C GLY A 390 5.13 -12.22 20.54
N GLU A 391 6.17 -11.81 21.27
CA GLU A 391 7.02 -10.61 21.11
C GLU A 391 7.72 -10.52 19.73
N PHE A 392 7.29 -11.30 18.75
CA PHE A 392 8.05 -11.59 17.53
C PHE A 392 7.21 -11.40 16.26
N GLY A 393 6.14 -10.59 16.32
CA GLY A 393 5.33 -10.20 15.17
C GLY A 393 5.90 -9.01 14.38
N ASP A 394 6.83 -8.25 14.96
CA ASP A 394 7.39 -7.03 14.38
C ASP A 394 8.83 -7.25 13.89
N ASP A 395 9.14 -8.29 13.09
CA ASP A 395 10.54 -8.43 12.63
C ASP A 395 10.76 -9.04 11.26
N ILE A 396 10.24 -8.35 10.24
CA ILE A 396 11.04 -8.17 9.02
C ILE A 396 11.74 -6.79 9.02
N SER A 397 11.38 -5.86 9.91
CA SER A 397 11.97 -4.51 9.93
C SER A 397 12.35 -3.92 11.30
N GLY A 398 12.08 -4.60 12.42
CA GLY A 398 12.35 -4.10 13.77
C GLY A 398 11.77 -2.71 14.08
N SER A 399 10.82 -2.23 13.27
CA SER A 399 10.37 -0.85 13.33
C SER A 399 9.15 -0.73 14.23
N ALA A 400 9.27 0.03 15.32
CA ALA A 400 8.15 0.38 16.16
C ALA A 400 7.08 1.06 15.29
N ILE A 401 5.96 0.38 15.08
CA ILE A 401 4.85 0.89 14.29
C ILE A 401 4.29 2.15 14.98
N GLU A 402 4.55 3.34 14.44
CA GLU A 402 3.93 4.57 14.91
C GLU A 402 2.43 4.53 14.58
N ARG A 403 1.56 4.56 15.59
CA ARG A 403 0.10 4.44 15.46
C ARG A 403 -0.55 5.83 15.50
N LEU A 404 -1.01 6.32 14.35
CA LEU A 404 -1.61 7.67 14.21
C LEU A 404 -3.14 7.64 14.23
N THR A 405 -3.79 8.58 14.95
CA THR A 405 -5.22 8.87 14.76
C THR A 405 -5.49 9.56 13.41
N LEU A 406 -6.76 9.71 13.00
CA LEU A 406 -7.07 10.45 11.77
C LEU A 406 -6.67 11.93 11.88
N LEU A 407 -6.78 12.56 13.05
CA LEU A 407 -6.29 13.92 13.26
C LEU A 407 -4.76 13.97 13.15
N ASP A 408 -4.04 13.02 13.74
CA ASP A 408 -2.58 12.95 13.62
C ASP A 408 -2.15 12.76 12.15
N ALA A 409 -2.84 11.88 11.43
CA ALA A 409 -2.62 11.66 10.01
C ALA A 409 -2.88 12.93 9.19
N LEU A 410 -3.97 13.64 9.47
CA LEU A 410 -4.29 14.91 8.82
C LEU A 410 -3.27 16.01 9.16
N SER A 411 -2.70 16.03 10.35
CA SER A 411 -1.63 16.99 10.71
C SER A 411 -0.34 16.73 9.92
N LYS A 412 -0.09 15.46 9.56
CA LYS A 412 1.08 15.01 8.79
C LYS A 412 0.75 14.72 7.32
N PHE A 413 -0.37 15.20 6.80
CA PHE A 413 -0.96 14.75 5.53
C PHE A 413 -0.04 14.85 4.31
N ARG A 414 0.95 15.76 4.31
CA ARG A 414 1.99 15.86 3.27
C ARG A 414 2.87 14.61 3.14
N LYS A 415 2.95 13.79 4.18
CA LYS A 415 3.76 12.56 4.24
C LYS A 415 2.94 11.29 4.08
N ILE A 416 1.62 11.40 3.99
CA ILE A 416 0.68 10.27 3.96
C ILE A 416 0.03 10.22 2.59
N LYS A 417 -0.11 9.02 2.02
CA LYS A 417 -0.85 8.86 0.76
C LYS A 417 -2.31 9.31 0.95
N PHE A 418 -2.86 10.07 0.01
CA PHE A 418 -4.25 10.56 0.14
C PHE A 418 -5.28 9.44 0.18
N SER A 419 -5.06 8.36 -0.58
CA SER A 419 -5.90 7.18 -0.50
C SER A 419 -6.01 6.68 0.93
N HIS A 420 -4.92 6.66 1.69
CA HIS A 420 -4.92 6.21 3.08
C HIS A 420 -5.74 7.14 3.99
N ILE A 421 -5.70 8.46 3.76
CA ILE A 421 -6.54 9.42 4.51
C ILE A 421 -8.02 9.18 4.22
N LEU A 422 -8.41 8.97 2.97
CA LEU A 422 -9.80 8.68 2.58
C LEU A 422 -10.28 7.33 3.11
N ILE A 423 -9.42 6.32 3.08
CA ILE A 423 -9.64 5.00 3.66
C ILE A 423 -9.89 5.12 5.17
N GLY A 424 -9.04 5.87 5.89
CA GLY A 424 -9.27 6.19 7.30
C GLY A 424 -10.58 6.94 7.54
N LEU A 425 -10.91 7.95 6.74
CA LEU A 425 -12.19 8.67 6.83
C LEU A 425 -13.39 7.71 6.70
N ALA A 426 -13.38 6.82 5.71
CA ALA A 426 -14.46 5.85 5.52
C ALA A 426 -14.66 4.93 6.73
N ALA A 427 -13.57 4.47 7.34
CA ALA A 427 -13.68 3.69 8.57
C ALA A 427 -14.14 4.52 9.77
N TYR A 428 -13.73 5.78 9.94
CA TYR A 428 -14.30 6.65 10.97
C TYR A 428 -15.81 6.79 10.75
N GLU A 429 -16.26 7.05 9.52
CA GLU A 429 -17.68 7.18 9.21
C GLU A 429 -18.46 5.90 9.52
N LYS A 430 -17.99 4.74 9.04
CA LYS A 430 -18.65 3.44 9.23
C LYS A 430 -18.64 2.96 10.68
N CYS A 431 -17.53 3.12 11.37
CA CYS A 431 -17.42 2.71 12.76
C CYS A 431 -18.14 3.70 13.70
N LEU A 432 -18.34 4.96 13.30
CA LEU A 432 -19.30 5.83 13.97
C LEU A 432 -20.74 5.36 13.70
N ASP A 433 -21.10 5.06 12.44
CA ASP A 433 -22.46 4.64 12.05
C ASP A 433 -22.97 3.43 12.83
N ASN A 434 -22.10 2.47 13.12
CA ASN A 434 -22.45 1.23 13.81
C ASN A 434 -22.22 1.28 15.34
N GLY A 435 -21.78 2.42 15.88
CA GLY A 435 -21.53 2.60 17.32
C GLY A 435 -20.24 1.97 17.85
N THR A 436 -19.35 1.44 16.99
CA THR A 436 -18.01 0.96 17.39
C THR A 436 -17.12 2.12 17.82
N LEU A 437 -17.29 3.30 17.23
CA LEU A 437 -16.63 4.55 17.62
C LEU A 437 -17.60 5.50 18.30
N ARG A 438 -17.06 6.26 19.25
CA ARG A 438 -17.74 7.36 19.91
C ARG A 438 -16.96 8.65 19.67
N VAL A 439 -17.68 9.77 19.59
CA VAL A 439 -17.09 11.10 19.36
C VAL A 439 -16.02 11.41 20.41
N GLU A 440 -16.28 11.08 21.67
CA GLU A 440 -15.36 11.27 22.81
C GLU A 440 -14.00 10.56 22.65
N ASN A 441 -13.93 9.47 21.87
CA ASN A 441 -12.70 8.69 21.67
C ASN A 441 -11.87 9.20 20.48
N ILE A 442 -12.52 9.86 19.53
CA ILE A 442 -11.89 10.25 18.27
C ILE A 442 -11.60 11.74 18.19
N TRP A 443 -12.37 12.56 18.92
CA TRP A 443 -12.29 14.01 18.82
C TRP A 443 -11.43 14.60 19.92
N ASN A 444 -10.42 15.37 19.53
CA ASN A 444 -9.62 16.17 20.43
C ASN A 444 -9.55 17.60 19.88
N GLU A 445 -10.07 18.56 20.65
CA GLU A 445 -10.19 19.95 20.21
C GLU A 445 -8.82 20.58 19.92
N THR A 446 -7.82 20.31 20.76
CA THR A 446 -6.47 20.85 20.59
C THR A 446 -5.82 20.31 19.32
N GLN A 447 -5.83 18.99 19.12
CA GLN A 447 -5.30 18.37 17.91
C GLN A 447 -6.05 18.84 16.66
N PHE A 448 -7.36 19.03 16.75
CA PHE A 448 -8.15 19.53 15.63
C PHE A 448 -7.76 20.97 15.25
N GLU A 449 -7.57 21.86 16.22
CA GLU A 449 -7.10 23.22 15.94
C GLU A 449 -5.69 23.23 15.33
N ASP A 450 -4.79 22.36 15.79
CA ASP A 450 -3.47 22.17 15.17
C ASP A 450 -3.58 21.73 13.71
N VAL A 451 -4.44 20.74 13.43
CA VAL A 451 -4.72 20.27 12.07
C VAL A 451 -5.27 21.39 11.20
N ARG A 452 -6.22 22.19 11.70
CA ARG A 452 -6.74 23.35 10.98
C ARG A 452 -5.64 24.35 10.67
N HIS A 453 -4.78 24.66 11.64
CA HIS A 453 -3.67 25.59 11.44
C HIS A 453 -2.72 25.11 10.35
N VAL A 454 -2.33 23.82 10.39
CA VAL A 454 -1.49 23.20 9.36
C VAL A 454 -2.15 23.28 7.98
N MET A 455 -3.43 22.91 7.86
CA MET A 455 -4.17 22.94 6.60
C MET A 455 -4.25 24.36 6.03
N LEU A 456 -4.57 25.35 6.86
CA LEU A 456 -4.67 26.75 6.43
C LEU A 456 -3.30 27.28 5.96
N LYS A 457 -2.22 26.95 6.68
CA LYS A 457 -0.86 27.33 6.29
C LYS A 457 -0.45 26.72 4.95
N GLU A 458 -0.79 25.45 4.73
CA GLU A 458 -0.48 24.76 3.47
C GLU A 458 -1.33 25.27 2.30
N ALA A 459 -2.63 25.53 2.52
CA ALA A 459 -3.53 26.07 1.51
C ALA A 459 -3.15 27.50 1.08
N ALA A 460 -2.68 28.33 2.02
CA ALA A 460 -2.30 29.72 1.76
C ALA A 460 -1.14 29.87 0.76
N LYS A 461 -0.37 28.81 0.48
CA LYS A 461 0.71 28.81 -0.52
C LYS A 461 0.20 28.91 -1.97
N PHE A 462 -1.09 28.69 -2.19
CA PHE A 462 -1.71 28.65 -3.52
C PHE A 462 -2.71 29.80 -3.76
N VAL A 463 -2.70 30.83 -2.90
CA VAL A 463 -3.63 31.96 -2.94
C VAL A 463 -2.91 33.26 -3.25
#